data_AF-A0A849PSK1-F1
#
_entry.id   AF-A0A849PSK1-F1
#
_cell.length_a   1.000
_cell.length_b   1.000
_cell.length_c   1.000
_cell.angle_alpha   90.00
_cell.angle_beta   90.00
_cell.angle_gamma   90.00
#
_symmetry.space_group_name_H-M   'P 1'
#
loop_
_entity.id
_entity.type
_entity.pdbx_description
1 polymer ?
#
loop_
_entity_poly.entity_id
_entity_poly.type
_entity_poly.pdbx_seq_one_letter_code
_entity_poly.pdbx_strand_id
1 'polypeptide(L)' 'MKKYSYTELGMLFGMFIGSGIGITAFVITNNALFFTVTGFGIIIGLGIGSLLDRRRRQLT' A
#
# COMPACT_ATOMS: atom_id res chain seq x y z
N MET A 1 8.38 -17.79 13.58
CA MET A 1 7.64 -17.04 12.54
C MET A 1 7.87 -15.55 12.76
N LYS A 2 8.31 -14.81 11.75
CA LYS A 2 8.58 -13.36 11.85
C LYS A 2 7.22 -12.66 12.08
N LYS A 3 7.07 -11.89 13.16
CA LYS A 3 5.83 -11.12 13.40
C LYS A 3 5.82 -9.97 12.40
N TYR A 4 5.03 -10.08 11.35
CA TYR A 4 4.82 -8.99 10.40
C TYR A 4 4.13 -7.82 11.12
N SER A 5 4.67 -6.62 10.91
CA SER A 5 4.10 -5.39 11.44
C SER A 5 2.82 -5.04 10.66
N TYR A 6 1.84 -4.38 11.27
CA TYR A 6 0.66 -3.90 10.53
C TYR A 6 1.06 -2.90 9.43
N THR A 7 2.18 -2.20 9.60
CA THR A 7 2.83 -1.36 8.59
C THR A 7 3.27 -2.14 7.36
N GLU A 8 3.90 -3.30 7.54
CA GLU A 8 4.37 -4.13 6.43
C GLU A 8 3.18 -4.75 5.67
N LEU A 9 2.16 -5.20 6.40
CA LEU A 9 0.91 -5.68 5.81
C LEU A 9 0.16 -4.58 5.06
N GLY A 10 0.08 -3.38 5.64
CA GLY A 10 -0.53 -2.22 5.01
C GLY A 10 0.20 -1.82 3.73
N MET A 11 1.54 -1.82 3.75
CA MET A 11 2.37 -1.57 2.57
C MET A 11 2.10 -2.59 1.46
N LEU A 12 2.13 -3.89 1.78
CA LEU A 12 1.87 -4.97 0.82
C LEU A 12 0.48 -4.85 0.21
N PHE A 13 -0.53 -4.58 1.03
CA PHE A 13 -1.90 -4.42 0.57
C PHE A 13 -2.08 -3.17 -0.31
N GLY A 14 -1.50 -2.05 0.10
CA GLY A 14 -1.49 -0.81 -0.67
C GLY A 14 -0.76 -0.95 -2.00
N MET A 15 0.35 -1.69 -2.02
CA MET A 15 1.07 -2.05 -3.25
C MET A 15 0.21 -2.92 -4.16
N PHE A 16 -0.43 -3.97 -3.61
CA PHE A 16 -1.24 -4.90 -4.40
C PHE A 16 -2.41 -4.20 -5.08
N ILE A 17 -3.19 -3.41 -4.33
CA ILE A 17 -4.31 -2.66 -4.90
C ILE A 17 -3.82 -1.56 -5.85
N GLY A 18 -2.83 -0.76 -5.42
CA GLY A 18 -2.30 0.34 -6.22
C GLY A 18 -1.72 -0.11 -7.55
N SER A 19 -0.96 -1.22 -7.55
CA SER A 19 -0.42 -1.83 -8.76
C SER A 19 -1.48 -2.47 -9.63
N GLY A 20 -2.47 -3.15 -9.06
CA GLY A 20 -3.60 -3.70 -9.82
C GLY A 20 -4.33 -2.61 -10.61
N ILE A 21 -4.62 -1.48 -9.97
CA ILE A 21 -5.25 -0.32 -10.61
C ILE A 21 -4.31 0.32 -11.63
N GLY A 22 -3.06 0.59 -11.24
CA GLY A 22 -2.07 1.25 -12.08
C GLY A 22 -1.75 0.48 -13.36
N ILE A 23 -1.58 -0.84 -13.27
CA ILE A 23 -1.34 -1.71 -14.42
C ILE A 23 -2.57 -1.75 -15.33
N THR A 24 -3.76 -1.90 -14.76
CA THR A 24 -5.01 -1.94 -15.56
C THR A 24 -5.20 -0.63 -16.34
N ALA A 25 -4.96 0.51 -15.68
CA ALA A 25 -5.03 1.82 -16.34
C ALA A 25 -3.92 2.01 -17.39
N PHE A 26 -2.70 1.55 -17.12
CA PHE A 26 -1.62 1.54 -18.10
C PHE A 26 -1.97 0.74 -19.35
N VAL A 27 -2.54 -0.46 -19.20
CA VAL A 27 -2.94 -1.32 -20.33
C VAL A 27 -3.99 -0.65 -21.22
N ILE A 28 -4.94 0.09 -20.62
CA ILE A 28 -6.02 0.74 -21.38
C ILE A 28 -5.54 2.02 -22.07
N THR A 29 -4.71 2.84 -21.40
CA THR A 29 -4.36 4.18 -21.89
C THR A 29 -2.95 4.25 -22.50
N ASN A 30 -2.13 3.22 -22.32
CA ASN A 30 -0.74 3.14 -22.76
C ASN A 30 0.14 4.29 -22.22
N ASN A 31 -0.24 4.84 -21.06
CA ASN A 31 0.41 5.99 -20.44
C ASN A 31 1.09 5.58 -19.13
N ALA A 32 2.42 5.71 -19.09
CA ALA A 32 3.23 5.32 -17.94
C ALA A 32 2.95 6.12 -16.66
N LEU A 33 2.30 7.30 -16.76
CA LEU A 33 1.91 8.09 -15.58
C LEU A 33 0.98 7.33 -14.64
N PHE A 34 0.23 6.35 -15.12
CA PHE A 34 -0.66 5.55 -14.26
C PHE A 34 0.08 4.66 -13.24
N PHE A 35 1.38 4.41 -13.42
CA PHE A 35 2.18 3.75 -12.39
C PHE A 35 2.35 4.59 -11.12
N THR A 36 2.13 5.91 -11.17
CA THR A 36 2.12 6.76 -9.97
C THR A 36 1.02 6.37 -8.99
N VAL A 37 -0.09 5.79 -9.47
CA VAL A 37 -1.18 5.25 -8.64
C VAL A 37 -0.68 4.15 -7.71
N THR A 38 0.27 3.33 -8.17
CA THR A 38 0.95 2.33 -7.34
C THR A 38 1.68 2.98 -6.17
N GLY A 39 2.41 4.07 -6.45
CA GLY A 39 3.12 4.85 -5.43
C GLY A 39 2.16 5.42 -4.39
N PHE A 40 1.04 6.01 -4.83
CA PHE A 40 0.00 6.49 -3.92
C PHE A 40 -0.61 5.36 -3.08
N GLY A 41 -0.89 4.21 -3.67
CA GLY A 41 -1.39 3.02 -2.96
C GLY A 41 -0.44 2.58 -1.84
N ILE A 42 0.87 2.55 -2.11
CA ILE A 42 1.90 2.23 -1.12
C ILE A 42 1.93 3.25 0.02
N ILE A 43 1.92 4.55 -0.29
CA ILE A 43 1.96 5.62 0.71
C ILE A 43 0.73 5.53 1.64
N ILE A 44 -0.46 5.34 1.07
CA ILE A 44 -1.70 5.20 1.83
C ILE A 44 -1.66 3.93 2.70
N GLY A 45 -1.24 2.80 2.13
CA GLY A 45 -1.13 1.53 2.84
C GLY A 45 -0.14 1.60 4.02
N LEU A 46 1.01 2.24 3.83
CA LEU A 46 1.98 2.52 4.90
C LEU A 46 1.39 3.43 5.96
N GLY A 47 0.72 4.52 5.57
CA GLY A 47 0.07 5.45 6.48
C GLY A 47 -0.92 4.73 7.40
N ILE A 48 -1.83 3.95 6.83
CA ILE A 48 -2.84 3.19 7.58
C ILE A 48 -2.16 2.13 8.47
N GLY A 49 -1.26 1.32 7.92
CA GLY A 49 -0.58 0.26 8.66
C GLY A 49 0.25 0.78 9.83
N SER A 50 0.93 1.92 9.65
CA SER A 50 1.69 2.59 10.70
C SER A 50 0.79 3.17 11.80
N LEU A 51 -0.40 3.65 11.45
CA LEU A 51 -1.38 4.14 12.43
C LEU A 51 -1.90 3.00 13.30
N LEU A 52 -2.22 1.85 12.69
CA LEU A 52 -2.64 0.65 13.42
C LEU A 52 -1.52 0.10 14.32
N ASP A 53 -0.29 0.06 13.84
CA ASP A 53 0.85 -0.34 14.67
C ASP A 53 1.05 0.58 15.87
N ARG A 54 0.95 1.91 15.67
CA ARG A 54 1.04 2.88 16.76
C ARG A 54 -0.05 2.66 17.81
N ARG A 55 -1.31 2.47 17.37
CA ARG A 55 -2.42 2.19 18.30
C ARG A 55 -2.21 0.89 19.07
N ARG A 56 -1.73 -0.17 18.41
CA ARG A 56 -1.45 -1.45 19.08
C ARG A 56 -0.36 -1.31 20.15
N ARG A 57 0.74 -0.60 19.83
CA ARG A 57 1.82 -0.36 20.80
C ARG A 57 1.39 0.51 21.98
N GLN A 58 0.39 1.38 21.82
CA GLN A 58 -0.16 2.19 22.92
C GLN A 58 -1.11 1.41 23.84
N LEU A 59 -1.68 0.31 23.35
CA LEU A 59 -2.65 -0.53 24.08
C LEU A 59 -2.00 -1.71 24.82
N THR A 60 -0.68 -1.91 24.68
CA THR A 60 0.09 -3.00 25.34
C THR A 60 1.09 -2.41 26.30
#